data_AF-A0A3B8MF72-F1
#
_entry.id   AF-A0A3B8MF72-F1
#
_cell.length_a   1.000
_cell.length_b   1.000
_cell.length_c   1.000
_cell.angle_alpha   90.00
_cell.angle_beta   90.00
_cell.angle_gamma   90.00
#
_symmetry.space_group_name_H-M   'P 1'
#
loop_
_entity.id
_entity.type
_entity.pdbx_description
1 polymer ?
#
loop_
_entity_poly.entity_id
_entity_poly.type
_entity_poly.pdbx_seq_one_letter_code
_entity_poly.pdbx_strand_id
1 'polypeptide(L)'
;AEQNMIIVCGDRHWQYTSEDTRTGLPEYSCGPTTDRHATMVDNEDLSMIKYVAAIGGFLSVTVERVDGTPRAVFRHHDVNGNVVNEEVRVAE
;
A
#
# COMPACT_ATOMS: atom_id res chain seq x y z
N ALA A 1 18.28 1.65 0.85
CA ALA A 1 17.32 0.58 1.19
C ALA A 1 18.00 -0.75 0.93
N GLU A 2 17.73 -1.77 1.72
CA GLU A 2 18.13 -3.14 1.38
C GLU A 2 17.42 -3.59 0.09
N GLN A 3 18.03 -4.50 -0.67
CA GLN A 3 17.40 -5.02 -1.89
C GLN A 3 16.06 -5.70 -1.57
N ASN A 4 15.05 -5.44 -2.40
CA ASN A 4 13.71 -6.02 -2.26
C ASN A 4 13.01 -5.72 -0.92
N MET A 5 13.42 -4.65 -0.23
CA MET A 5 12.78 -4.17 1.01
C MET A 5 11.45 -3.48 0.72
N ILE A 6 10.46 -3.70 1.59
CA ILE A 6 9.12 -3.13 1.49
C ILE A 6 8.68 -2.66 2.87
N ILE A 7 7.99 -1.51 2.94
CA ILE A 7 7.35 -1.01 4.16
C ILE A 7 5.85 -1.29 4.11
N VAL A 8 5.30 -1.82 5.20
CA VAL A 8 3.85 -1.88 5.44
C VAL A 8 3.55 -1.13 6.73
N CYS A 9 2.65 -0.15 6.67
CA CYS A 9 2.35 0.71 7.81
C CYS A 9 0.84 1.01 7.95
N GLY A 10 0.50 1.78 8.97
CA GLY A 10 -0.85 2.24 9.29
C GLY A 10 -0.78 3.60 9.97
N ASP A 11 -1.53 3.79 11.06
CA ASP A 11 -1.67 5.05 11.84
C ASP A 11 -2.35 6.19 11.07
N ARG A 12 -1.89 6.48 9.85
CA ARG A 12 -2.60 7.32 8.91
C ARG A 12 -3.95 6.72 8.59
N HIS A 13 -5.02 7.43 8.92
CA HIS A 13 -6.42 7.05 8.74
C HIS A 13 -6.90 7.09 7.26
N TRP A 14 -6.08 6.62 6.34
CA TRP A 14 -6.33 6.54 4.91
C TRP A 14 -5.50 5.39 4.34
N GLN A 15 -5.89 4.88 3.17
CA GLN A 15 -5.14 3.87 2.44
C GLN A 15 -4.27 4.56 1.39
N TYR A 16 -3.01 4.14 1.22
CA TYR A 16 -2.15 4.71 0.20
C TYR A 16 -0.98 3.80 -0.19
N THR A 17 -0.38 4.08 -1.34
CA THR A 17 0.97 3.60 -1.69
C THR A 17 1.88 4.77 -1.95
N SER A 18 3.14 4.64 -1.53
CA SER A 18 4.16 5.65 -1.78
C SER A 18 5.47 5.01 -2.22
N GLU A 19 6.32 5.82 -2.86
CA GLU A 19 7.69 5.42 -3.18
C GLU A 19 8.63 6.59 -2.90
N ASP A 20 9.63 6.35 -2.06
CA ASP A 20 10.65 7.35 -1.78
C ASP A 20 11.44 7.67 -3.05
N THR A 21 11.37 8.91 -3.52
CA THR A 21 11.95 9.33 -4.81
C THR A 21 13.48 9.26 -4.86
N ARG A 22 14.14 9.16 -3.69
CA ARG A 22 15.60 9.05 -3.59
C ARG A 22 16.09 7.61 -3.60
N THR A 23 15.36 6.69 -2.98
CA THR A 23 15.80 5.30 -2.76
C THR A 23 14.98 4.26 -3.51
N GLY A 24 13.82 4.63 -4.06
CA GLY A 24 12.88 3.71 -4.69
C GLY A 24 12.16 2.78 -3.72
N LEU A 25 12.27 3.01 -2.40
CA LEU A 25 11.68 2.16 -1.38
C LEU A 25 10.15 2.28 -1.40
N PRO A 26 9.41 1.20 -1.67
CA PRO A 26 7.95 1.23 -1.64
C PRO A 26 7.39 1.13 -0.23
N GLU A 27 6.29 1.84 0.00
CA GLU A 27 5.48 1.77 1.20
C GLU A 27 4.01 1.54 0.84
N TYR A 28 3.36 0.65 1.59
CA TYR A 28 1.94 0.34 1.50
C TYR A 28 1.28 0.60 2.85
N SER A 29 0.24 1.42 2.87
CA SER A 29 -0.43 1.82 4.11
C SER A 29 -1.92 1.53 4.10
N CYS A 30 -2.41 1.02 5.22
CA CYS A 30 -3.83 0.79 5.45
C CYS A 30 -4.17 1.00 6.93
N GLY A 31 -4.26 2.26 7.37
CA GLY A 31 -4.59 2.57 8.77
C GLY A 31 -6.05 2.36 9.17
N PRO A 32 -7.07 2.80 8.40
CA PRO A 32 -8.45 2.74 8.85
C PRO A 32 -9.09 1.38 8.49
N THR A 33 -9.57 0.66 9.49
CA THR A 33 -10.31 -0.61 9.27
C THR A 33 -11.77 -0.40 8.87
N THR A 34 -12.29 0.83 9.00
CA THR A 34 -13.69 1.20 8.69
C THR A 34 -13.78 2.61 8.15
N ASP A 35 -14.77 2.91 7.30
CA ASP A 35 -14.98 4.26 6.76
C ASP A 35 -15.22 5.32 7.85
N ARG A 36 -15.76 4.93 9.01
CA ARG A 36 -15.96 5.84 10.16
C ARG A 36 -14.65 6.42 10.69
N HIS A 37 -13.56 5.67 10.56
CA HIS A 37 -12.24 6.09 11.02
C HIS A 37 -11.39 6.63 9.87
N ALA A 38 -11.91 6.67 8.64
CA ALA A 38 -11.19 7.24 7.52
C ALA A 38 -11.26 8.77 7.57
N THR A 39 -10.11 9.42 7.37
CA THR A 39 -9.99 10.88 7.39
C THR A 39 -9.57 11.38 6.01
N MET A 40 -10.06 12.56 5.63
CA MET A 40 -9.63 13.23 4.41
C MET A 40 -8.12 13.50 4.43
N VAL A 41 -7.54 13.41 3.25
CA VAL A 41 -6.16 13.83 2.99
C VAL A 41 -6.16 15.34 2.86
N ASP A 42 -5.63 16.04 3.85
CA ASP A 42 -5.58 17.50 3.83
C ASP A 42 -4.20 17.99 4.27
N ASN A 43 -3.69 19.00 3.56
CA ASN A 43 -2.37 19.58 3.78
C ASN A 43 -1.18 18.58 3.76
N GLU A 44 -1.31 17.48 3.02
CA GLU A 44 -0.26 16.45 2.89
C GLU A 44 0.56 16.64 1.60
N ASP A 45 1.86 16.35 1.66
CA ASP A 45 2.70 16.25 0.47
C ASP A 45 2.45 14.91 -0.22
N LEU A 46 1.82 14.96 -1.39
CA LEU A 46 1.48 13.78 -2.19
C LEU A 46 2.51 13.47 -3.29
N SER A 47 3.66 14.14 -3.31
CA SER A 47 4.67 13.98 -4.37
C SER A 47 5.23 12.56 -4.48
N MET A 48 5.22 11.79 -3.39
CA MET A 48 5.65 10.39 -3.34
C MET A 48 4.49 9.40 -3.46
N ILE A 49 3.24 9.87 -3.43
CA ILE A 49 2.04 9.04 -3.33
C ILE A 49 1.60 8.59 -4.73
N LYS A 50 1.42 7.28 -4.92
CA LYS A 50 0.98 6.66 -6.19
C LYS A 50 -0.50 6.27 -6.16
N TYR A 51 -0.99 5.83 -5.00
CA TYR A 51 -2.39 5.53 -4.73
C TYR A 51 -2.80 6.19 -3.43
N VAL A 52 -4.04 6.69 -3.36
CA VAL A 52 -4.58 7.33 -2.17
C VAL A 52 -6.09 7.17 -2.10
N ALA A 53 -6.61 6.79 -0.94
CA ALA A 53 -8.05 6.73 -0.68
C ALA A 53 -8.37 6.98 0.79
N ALA A 54 -9.25 7.95 1.04
CA ALA A 54 -9.84 8.22 2.35
C ALA A 54 -11.02 7.26 2.63
N ILE A 55 -10.73 5.96 2.68
CA ILE A 55 -11.72 4.90 2.92
C ILE A 55 -11.18 3.90 3.95
N GLY A 56 -12.07 3.18 4.63
CA GLY A 56 -11.69 2.04 5.45
C GLY A 56 -11.41 0.79 4.63
N GLY A 57 -10.83 -0.22 5.27
CA GLY A 57 -10.68 -1.56 4.70
C GLY A 57 -9.48 -2.30 5.25
N PHE A 58 -8.81 -3.07 4.40
CA PHE A 58 -7.65 -3.87 4.78
C PHE A 58 -6.68 -4.06 3.60
N LEU A 59 -5.42 -4.34 3.91
CA LEU A 59 -4.40 -4.74 2.95
C LEU A 59 -4.25 -6.26 2.97
N SER A 60 -4.31 -6.91 1.81
CA SER A 60 -3.88 -8.29 1.64
C SER A 60 -2.59 -8.36 0.82
N VAL A 61 -1.67 -9.25 1.22
CA VAL A 61 -0.39 -9.45 0.54
C VAL A 61 -0.22 -10.93 0.24
N THR A 62 -0.11 -11.26 -1.04
CA THR A 62 0.24 -12.62 -1.50
C THR A 62 1.70 -12.65 -1.86
N VAL A 63 2.51 -13.45 -1.15
CA VAL A 63 3.92 -13.67 -1.47
C VAL A 63 4.09 -15.09 -2.00
N GLU A 64 4.60 -15.19 -3.23
CA GLU A 64 4.74 -16.45 -3.93
C GLU A 64 6.02 -16.46 -4.79
N ARG A 65 6.37 -17.62 -5.35
CA ARG A 65 7.40 -17.73 -6.38
C ARG A 65 6.74 -18.07 -7.70
N VAL A 66 7.04 -17.29 -8.74
CA VAL A 66 6.64 -17.58 -10.13
C VAL A 66 7.91 -17.87 -10.90
N ASP A 67 8.01 -19.08 -11.46
CA ASP A 67 9.19 -19.56 -12.19
C ASP A 67 10.50 -19.42 -11.39
N GLY A 68 10.42 -19.62 -10.08
CA GLY A 68 11.54 -19.50 -9.14
C GLY A 68 11.78 -18.09 -8.59
N THR A 69 11.23 -17.05 -9.23
CA THR A 69 11.40 -15.64 -8.84
C THR A 69 10.38 -15.23 -7.77
N PRO A 70 10.81 -14.68 -6.62
CA PRO A 70 9.88 -14.13 -5.63
C PRO A 70 9.03 -13.01 -6.21
N ARG A 71 7.72 -13.07 -5.96
CA ARG A 71 6.73 -12.07 -6.34
C ARG A 71 5.79 -11.81 -5.18
N ALA A 72 5.51 -10.54 -4.91
CA ALA A 72 4.52 -10.10 -3.94
C ALA A 72 3.42 -9.30 -4.64
N VAL A 73 2.15 -9.62 -4.34
CA VAL A 73 0.98 -8.88 -4.83
C VAL A 73 0.28 -8.23 -3.65
N PHE A 74 0.24 -6.90 -3.66
CA PHE A 74 -0.38 -6.05 -2.65
C PHE A 74 -1.75 -5.61 -3.14
N ARG A 75 -2.78 -5.81 -2.32
CA ARG A 75 -4.15 -5.41 -2.65
C ARG A 75 -4.75 -4.63 -1.50
N HIS A 76 -5.09 -3.38 -1.77
CA HIS A 76 -5.94 -2.60 -0.89
C HIS A 76 -7.38 -2.99 -1.15
N HIS A 77 -8.12 -3.27 -0.08
CA HIS A 77 -9.53 -3.60 -0.13
C HIS A 77 -10.35 -2.49 0.54
N ASP A 78 -11.57 -2.26 0.04
CA ASP A 78 -12.58 -1.52 0.79
C ASP A 78 -13.17 -2.36 1.95
N VAL A 79 -14.06 -1.77 2.74
CA VAL A 79 -14.75 -2.46 3.85
C VAL A 79 -15.63 -3.63 3.43
N ASN A 80 -15.99 -3.74 2.15
CA ASN A 80 -16.78 -4.84 1.59
C ASN A 80 -15.89 -5.95 1.00
N GLY A 81 -14.57 -5.76 1.01
CA GLY A 81 -13.60 -6.69 0.45
C GLY A 81 -13.31 -6.49 -1.04
N ASN A 82 -13.87 -5.46 -1.69
CA ASN A 82 -13.56 -5.17 -3.09
C ASN A 82 -12.14 -4.64 -3.21
N VAL A 83 -11.38 -5.11 -4.20
CA VAL A 83 -10.04 -4.58 -4.49
C VAL A 83 -10.16 -3.19 -5.10
N VAL A 84 -9.52 -2.20 -4.48
CA VAL A 84 -9.53 -0.79 -4.90
C VAL A 84 -8.17 -0.30 -5.39
N ASN A 85 -7.09 -1.03 -5.08
CA ASN A 85 -5.76 -0.85 -5.66
C ASN A 85 -5.00 -2.17 -5.63
N GLU A 86 -4.24 -2.47 -6.68
CA GLU A 86 -3.39 -3.66 -6.78
C GLU A 86 -2.01 -3.27 -7.33
N GLU A 87 -0.95 -3.70 -6.66
CA GLU A 87 0.43 -3.55 -7.12
C GLU A 87 1.17 -4.90 -7.05
N VAL A 88 2.01 -5.15 -8.06
CA VAL A 88 2.86 -6.35 -8.12
C VAL A 88 4.32 -5.92 -7.99
N ARG A 89 5.06 -6.55 -7.08
CA ARG A 89 6.51 -6.40 -6.94
C ARG A 89 7.18 -7.74 -7.22
N VAL A 90 8.14 -7.72 -8.12
CA VAL A 90 9.00 -8.88 -8.46
C VAL A 90 10.37 -8.59 -7.88
N ALA A 91 10.97 -9.55 -7.20
CA ALA A 91 12.31 -9.39 -6.68
C ALA A 91 13.34 -9.30 -7.83
N GLU A 92 14.28 -8.37 -7.70
CA GLU A 92 15.46 -8.25 -8.56
C GLU A 92 16.63 -9.09 -8.04
#